data_AF-A0A384BA97-F1
#
_entry.id   AF-A0A384BA97-F1
#
_cell.length_a   1.000
_cell.length_b   1.000
_cell.length_c   1.000
_cell.angle_alpha   90.00
_cell.angle_beta   90.00
_cell.angle_gamma   90.00
#
_symmetry.space_group_name_H-M   'P 1'
#
loop_
_entity.id
_entity.type
_entity.pdbx_description
1 polymer ?
#
loop_
_entity_poly.entity_id
_entity_poly.type
_entity_poly.pdbx_seq_one_letter_code
_entity_poly.pdbx_strand_id
1 'polypeptide(L)'
;MLGGSLGSRLLRVVGGTRGSFGAWGVREAGAAMAAGESMAQRMVWVDLEMTGLDIEKDQIIEMACLITDSDLNILAEGPNLIIKQPDELLDSMSDWCKEHHGKSGLTKAVKESTMTLQQAEYEFLSFVRQLTPPGLCPLADAGIQKNMNLHQRRLLLTGHLMTLVKASKNFSFTEITSSRKKQMRRRGKL
;
A
#
# COMPACT_ATOMS: atom_id res chain seq x y z
N MET A 1 -40.91 -58.83 -34.14
CA MET A 1 -39.75 -59.00 -35.05
C MET A 1 -38.63 -58.13 -34.46
N LEU A 2 -37.84 -58.66 -33.51
CA LEU A 2 -36.59 -59.44 -33.65
C LEU A 2 -35.36 -58.63 -34.12
N GLY A 3 -34.33 -58.62 -33.26
CA GLY A 3 -32.91 -58.33 -33.54
C GLY A 3 -32.44 -56.93 -33.12
N GLY A 4 -31.55 -56.68 -32.15
CA GLY A 4 -30.59 -57.53 -31.44
C GLY A 4 -29.19 -57.44 -32.06
N SER A 5 -28.24 -56.72 -31.43
CA SER A 5 -26.84 -57.19 -31.26
C SER A 5 -26.03 -56.28 -30.32
N LEU A 6 -25.47 -56.92 -29.29
CA LEU A 6 -24.44 -56.42 -28.38
C LEU A 6 -23.04 -56.56 -29.02
N GLY A 7 -22.07 -55.78 -28.54
CA GLY A 7 -20.66 -56.01 -28.90
C GLY A 7 -19.68 -55.13 -28.13
N SER A 8 -19.41 -55.51 -26.89
CA SER A 8 -18.35 -55.00 -26.02
C SER A 8 -16.97 -55.55 -26.41
N ARG A 9 -15.90 -54.73 -26.28
CA ARG A 9 -14.45 -55.05 -26.07
C ARG A 9 -13.57 -53.89 -26.58
N LEU A 10 -12.41 -53.52 -26.04
CA LEU A 10 -11.55 -53.99 -24.96
C LEU A 10 -10.54 -52.86 -24.62
N LEU A 11 -10.18 -52.77 -23.34
CA LEU A 11 -9.00 -52.17 -22.71
C LEU A 11 -7.77 -51.85 -23.60
N ARG A 12 -7.15 -50.69 -23.34
CA ARG A 12 -5.69 -50.61 -23.07
C ARG A 12 -5.31 -49.35 -22.28
N VAL A 13 -5.08 -49.53 -20.98
CA VAL A 13 -4.15 -48.70 -20.19
C VAL A 13 -2.76 -49.26 -20.46
N VAL A 14 -1.79 -48.43 -20.88
CA VAL A 14 -0.36 -48.46 -20.49
C VAL A 14 0.29 -47.15 -20.96
N GLY A 15 1.05 -46.50 -20.07
CA GLY A 15 2.33 -45.88 -20.47
C GLY A 15 2.40 -44.37 -20.37
N GLY A 16 2.71 -43.85 -19.18
CA GLY A 16 3.27 -42.52 -19.06
C GLY A 16 4.72 -42.48 -19.57
N THR A 17 5.14 -41.31 -20.07
CA THR A 17 6.52 -40.85 -19.90
C THR A 17 6.61 -39.33 -20.09
N ARG A 18 7.30 -38.72 -19.11
CA ARG A 18 8.19 -37.55 -19.22
C ARG A 18 7.50 -36.19 -19.37
N GLY A 19 7.32 -35.58 -18.21
CA GLY A 19 7.12 -34.15 -18.06
C GLY A 19 8.27 -33.38 -18.71
N SER A 20 7.90 -32.52 -19.65
CA SER A 20 8.59 -31.28 -19.91
C SER A 20 8.03 -30.27 -18.91
N PHE A 21 8.75 -30.01 -17.82
CA PHE A 21 8.49 -28.84 -16.98
C PHE A 21 8.86 -27.60 -17.79
N GLY A 22 7.91 -27.14 -18.62
CA GLY A 22 7.96 -25.84 -19.24
C GLY A 22 7.92 -24.77 -18.15
N ALA A 23 8.79 -23.78 -18.25
CA ALA A 23 8.91 -22.63 -17.36
C ALA A 23 7.72 -21.66 -17.49
N TRP A 24 6.52 -22.18 -17.22
CA TRP A 24 5.28 -21.42 -17.10
C TRP A 24 4.83 -21.50 -15.63
N GLY A 25 4.46 -20.36 -15.04
CA GLY A 25 3.63 -20.40 -13.84
C GLY A 25 4.24 -19.89 -12.53
N VAL A 26 5.10 -18.86 -12.57
CA VAL A 26 5.30 -18.03 -11.35
C VAL A 26 4.57 -16.70 -11.45
N ARG A 27 4.56 -16.07 -12.64
CA ARG A 27 3.92 -14.76 -12.85
C ARG A 27 2.39 -14.86 -12.99
N GLU A 28 1.89 -15.87 -13.69
CA GLU A 28 0.44 -16.08 -13.86
C GLU A 28 -0.23 -16.63 -12.60
N ALA A 29 0.47 -17.48 -11.83
CA ALA A 29 -0.04 -18.01 -10.57
C ALA A 29 -0.23 -16.92 -9.51
N GLY A 30 0.70 -15.96 -9.41
CA GLY A 30 0.58 -14.80 -8.51
C GLY A 30 -0.58 -13.87 -8.89
N ALA A 31 -0.77 -13.62 -10.19
CA ALA A 31 -1.90 -12.82 -10.67
C ALA A 31 -3.25 -13.51 -10.46
N ALA A 32 -3.33 -14.83 -10.62
CA ALA A 32 -4.54 -15.62 -10.37
C ALA A 32 -4.87 -15.74 -8.87
N MET A 33 -3.87 -15.84 -7.99
CA MET A 33 -4.07 -15.78 -6.54
C MET A 33 -4.52 -14.40 -6.07
N ALA A 34 -3.94 -13.32 -6.62
CA ALA A 34 -4.37 -11.94 -6.38
C ALA A 34 -5.83 -11.68 -6.80
N ALA A 35 -6.29 -12.36 -7.87
CA ALA A 35 -7.68 -12.29 -8.33
C ALA A 35 -8.68 -13.07 -7.45
N GLY A 36 -8.20 -14.02 -6.63
CA GLY A 36 -9.01 -14.82 -5.70
C GLY A 36 -8.92 -14.38 -4.23
N GLU A 37 -8.05 -13.42 -3.92
CA GLU A 37 -7.87 -12.93 -2.55
C GLU A 37 -9.05 -12.05 -2.11
N SER A 38 -9.54 -12.28 -0.88
CA SER A 38 -10.56 -11.42 -0.31
C SER A 38 -10.02 -10.00 -0.10
N MET A 39 -10.84 -9.00 -0.42
CA MET A 39 -10.54 -7.58 -0.17
C MET A 39 -10.04 -7.32 1.27
N ALA A 40 -10.48 -8.12 2.23
CA ALA A 40 -10.13 -8.03 3.65
C ALA A 40 -8.69 -8.42 3.97
N GLN A 41 -8.00 -9.15 3.09
CA GLN A 41 -6.61 -9.57 3.28
C GLN A 41 -5.59 -8.59 2.68
N ARG A 42 -6.08 -7.56 1.97
CA ARG A 42 -5.25 -6.52 1.37
C ARG A 42 -4.58 -5.67 2.43
N MET A 43 -3.43 -5.09 2.06
CA MET A 43 -2.65 -4.20 2.91
C MET A 43 -2.63 -2.80 2.31
N VAL A 44 -2.91 -1.79 3.12
CA VAL A 44 -2.81 -0.38 2.71
C VAL A 44 -1.46 0.13 3.18
N TRP A 45 -0.60 0.55 2.29
CA TRP A 45 0.69 1.14 2.60
C TRP A 45 0.57 2.65 2.46
N VAL A 46 1.10 3.37 3.44
CA VAL A 46 1.16 4.83 3.46
C VAL A 46 2.60 5.26 3.74
N ASP A 47 3.05 6.27 3.01
CA ASP A 47 4.28 7.00 3.27
C ASP A 47 3.95 8.47 3.48
N LEU A 48 4.59 9.09 4.47
CA LEU A 48 4.37 10.48 4.84
C LEU A 48 5.70 11.19 4.94
N GLU A 49 5.79 12.34 4.28
CA GLU A 49 6.86 13.31 4.54
C GLU A 49 6.32 14.45 5.40
N MET A 50 7.18 14.93 6.30
CA MET A 50 6.83 15.95 7.29
C MET A 50 7.91 17.01 7.41
N THR A 51 7.55 18.13 8.02
CA THR A 51 8.47 19.25 8.32
C THR A 51 9.49 18.92 9.42
N GLY A 52 9.26 17.84 10.19
CA GLY A 52 10.12 17.40 11.29
C GLY A 52 9.52 16.22 12.07
N LEU A 53 9.89 16.10 13.35
CA LEU A 53 9.55 14.98 14.24
C LEU A 53 8.76 15.38 15.50
N ASP A 54 8.47 16.68 15.69
CA ASP A 54 7.68 17.21 16.80
C ASP A 54 6.18 17.19 16.44
N ILE A 55 5.42 16.35 17.13
CA ILE A 55 4.00 16.12 16.84
C ILE A 55 3.15 17.39 17.01
N GLU A 56 3.57 18.30 17.89
CA GLU A 56 2.80 19.51 18.19
C GLU A 56 3.07 20.63 17.18
N LYS A 57 4.21 20.60 16.49
CA LYS A 57 4.66 21.68 15.60
C LYS A 57 4.70 21.27 14.14
N ASP A 58 5.14 20.05 13.87
CA ASP A 58 5.43 19.59 12.52
C ASP A 58 4.19 19.10 11.79
N GLN A 59 4.14 19.43 10.50
CA GLN A 59 3.00 19.16 9.64
C GLN A 59 3.36 18.16 8.54
N ILE A 60 2.33 17.46 8.05
CA ILE A 60 2.44 16.60 6.86
C ILE A 60 2.55 17.50 5.62
N ILE A 61 3.49 17.17 4.74
CA ILE A 61 3.75 17.89 3.49
C ILE A 61 3.63 16.99 2.24
N GLU A 62 3.72 15.67 2.40
CA GLU A 62 3.45 14.69 1.35
C GLU A 62 2.75 13.48 1.94
N MET A 63 1.84 12.90 1.16
CA MET A 63 1.21 11.63 1.46
C MET A 63 1.11 10.80 0.19
N ALA A 64 1.74 9.62 0.21
CA ALA A 64 1.63 8.63 -0.84
C ALA A 64 1.04 7.34 -0.29
N CYS A 65 0.34 6.59 -1.13
CA CYS A 65 -0.19 5.30 -0.72
C CYS A 65 -0.17 4.26 -1.83
N LEU A 66 -0.14 3.00 -1.45
CA LEU A 66 -0.28 1.87 -2.37
C LEU A 66 -1.04 0.74 -1.67
N ILE A 67 -1.69 -0.12 -2.45
CA ILE A 67 -2.42 -1.28 -1.92
C ILE A 67 -1.81 -2.55 -2.50
N THR A 68 -1.56 -3.52 -1.64
CA THR A 68 -1.07 -4.85 -2.04
C THR A 68 -2.02 -5.95 -1.61
N ASP A 69 -1.88 -7.11 -2.24
CA ASP A 69 -2.36 -8.38 -1.70
C ASP A 69 -1.47 -8.85 -0.53
N SER A 70 -1.80 -10.00 0.08
CA SER A 70 -1.01 -10.59 1.16
C SER A 70 0.37 -11.10 0.74
N ASP A 71 0.60 -11.31 -0.56
CA ASP A 71 1.87 -11.72 -1.17
C ASP A 71 2.75 -10.54 -1.61
N LEU A 72 2.31 -9.31 -1.29
CA LEU A 72 2.98 -8.04 -1.56
C LEU A 72 3.08 -7.73 -3.06
N ASN A 73 2.13 -8.23 -3.86
CA ASN A 73 1.93 -7.77 -5.23
C ASN A 73 1.10 -6.48 -5.20
N ILE A 74 1.51 -5.48 -5.99
CA ILE A 74 0.81 -4.21 -6.05
C ILE A 74 -0.51 -4.41 -6.80
N LEU A 75 -1.60 -4.10 -6.12
CA LEU A 75 -2.95 -4.09 -6.69
C LEU A 75 -3.30 -2.70 -7.23
N ALA A 76 -2.85 -1.65 -6.53
CA ALA A 76 -3.02 -0.27 -6.97
C ALA A 76 -1.97 0.66 -6.37
N GLU A 77 -1.56 1.66 -7.13
CA GLU A 77 -0.81 2.81 -6.66
C GLU A 77 -1.82 3.96 -6.45
N GLY A 78 -1.78 4.56 -5.27
CA GLY A 78 -2.63 5.68 -4.91
C GLY A 78 -2.04 7.01 -5.32
N PRO A 79 -2.77 8.11 -5.05
CA PRO A 79 -2.30 9.44 -5.42
C PRO A 79 -1.04 9.80 -4.61
N ASN A 80 -0.13 10.56 -5.25
CA ASN A 80 0.88 11.31 -4.53
C ASN A 80 0.33 12.70 -4.21
N LEU A 81 0.09 12.98 -2.93
CA LEU A 81 -0.62 14.15 -2.45
C LEU A 81 0.36 15.11 -1.78
N ILE A 82 0.70 16.20 -2.48
CA ILE A 82 1.56 17.26 -1.94
C ILE A 82 0.69 18.29 -1.22
N ILE A 83 0.90 18.48 0.08
CA ILE A 83 0.03 19.32 0.92
C ILE A 83 0.68 20.70 1.09
N LYS A 84 -0.07 21.76 0.77
CA LYS A 84 0.37 23.14 0.90
C LYS A 84 0.61 23.48 2.37
N GLN A 85 1.76 24.11 2.63
CA GLN A 85 2.09 24.72 3.91
C GLN A 85 2.54 26.19 3.73
N PRO A 86 2.41 27.03 4.76
CA PRO A 86 2.95 28.38 4.77
C PRO A 86 4.48 28.37 4.66
N ASP A 87 5.03 29.40 4.01
CA ASP A 87 6.48 29.53 3.81
C ASP A 87 7.21 29.65 5.16
N GLU A 88 6.61 30.29 6.16
CA GLU A 88 7.17 30.43 7.50
C GLU A 88 7.38 29.07 8.18
N LEU A 89 6.46 28.11 7.95
CA LEU A 89 6.59 26.75 8.48
C LEU A 89 7.75 26.02 7.80
N LEU A 90 7.83 26.11 6.47
CA LEU A 90 8.90 25.48 5.70
C LEU A 90 10.28 26.06 6.08
N ASP A 91 10.34 27.36 6.33
CA ASP A 91 11.54 28.05 6.78
C ASP A 91 11.90 27.73 8.24
N SER A 92 10.97 27.21 9.03
CA SER A 92 11.21 26.75 10.40
C SER A 92 11.73 25.31 10.50
N MET A 93 11.72 24.56 9.38
CA MET A 93 12.24 23.19 9.33
C MET A 93 13.72 23.12 9.75
N SER A 94 14.10 21.97 10.33
CA SER A 94 15.50 21.65 10.58
C SER A 94 16.35 21.67 9.29
N ASP A 95 17.65 21.93 9.42
CA ASP A 95 18.56 21.96 8.26
C ASP A 95 18.54 20.66 7.46
N TRP A 96 18.43 19.52 8.14
CA TRP A 96 18.30 18.21 7.49
C TRP A 96 17.03 18.12 6.63
N CYS A 97 15.89 18.58 7.14
CA CYS A 97 14.63 18.57 6.39
C CYS A 97 14.69 19.53 5.20
N LYS A 98 15.23 20.74 5.38
CA LYS A 98 15.41 21.71 4.30
C LYS A 98 16.30 21.16 3.18
N GLU A 99 17.42 20.53 3.54
CA GLU A 99 18.33 19.94 2.57
C GLU A 99 17.68 18.73 1.87
N HIS A 100 17.07 17.82 2.63
CA HIS A 100 16.48 16.60 2.11
C HIS A 100 15.32 16.89 1.15
N HIS A 101 14.35 17.68 1.62
CA HIS A 101 13.16 18.07 0.85
C HIS A 101 13.50 19.05 -0.27
N GLY A 102 14.55 19.86 -0.10
CA GLY A 102 15.09 20.71 -1.16
C GLY A 102 15.68 19.88 -2.30
N LYS A 103 16.49 18.86 -1.98
CA LYS A 103 17.12 17.97 -2.97
C LYS A 103 16.12 17.10 -3.72
N SER A 104 15.06 16.63 -3.06
CA SER A 104 14.00 15.86 -3.71
C SER A 104 13.08 16.72 -4.59
N GLY A 105 13.09 18.05 -4.38
CA GLY A 105 12.15 18.99 -5.01
C GLY A 105 10.83 19.11 -4.25
N LEU A 106 10.63 18.38 -3.16
CA LEU A 106 9.41 18.40 -2.37
C LEU A 106 9.10 19.79 -1.81
N THR A 107 10.11 20.52 -1.30
CA THR A 107 9.89 21.88 -0.78
C THR A 107 9.28 22.80 -1.84
N LYS A 108 9.75 22.70 -3.09
CA LYS A 108 9.21 23.48 -4.20
C LYS A 108 7.78 23.06 -4.52
N ALA A 109 7.52 21.75 -4.63
CA ALA A 109 6.19 21.22 -4.89
C ALA A 109 5.17 21.64 -3.81
N VAL A 110 5.58 21.67 -2.53
CA VAL A 110 4.74 22.14 -1.42
C VAL A 110 4.40 23.61 -1.56
N LYS A 111 5.37 24.45 -1.96
CA LYS A 111 5.12 25.88 -2.20
C LYS A 111 4.15 26.12 -3.35
N GLU A 112 4.21 25.29 -4.40
CA GLU A 112 3.36 25.36 -5.59
C GLU A 112 1.98 24.70 -5.41
N SER A 113 1.84 23.81 -4.42
CA SER A 113 0.59 23.11 -4.16
C SER A 113 -0.53 24.04 -3.71
N THR A 114 -1.77 23.69 -4.06
CA THR A 114 -3.00 24.30 -3.54
C THR A 114 -3.82 23.32 -2.70
N MET A 115 -3.32 22.09 -2.51
CA MET A 115 -4.01 21.02 -1.78
C MET A 115 -3.92 21.28 -0.27
N THR A 116 -5.07 21.33 0.39
CA THR A 116 -5.16 21.34 1.86
C THR A 116 -5.02 19.94 2.43
N LEU A 117 -4.64 19.84 3.71
CA LEU A 117 -4.61 18.55 4.42
C LEU A 117 -5.96 17.83 4.35
N GLN A 118 -7.07 18.55 4.54
CA GLN A 118 -8.42 17.98 4.49
C GLN A 118 -8.75 17.36 3.13
N GLN A 119 -8.33 18.01 2.03
CA GLN A 119 -8.51 17.47 0.68
C GLN A 119 -7.65 16.22 0.48
N ALA A 120 -6.39 16.25 0.91
CA ALA A 120 -5.52 15.08 0.83
C ALA A 120 -6.10 13.88 1.62
N GLU A 121 -6.63 14.11 2.82
CA GLU A 121 -7.30 13.07 3.60
C GLU A 121 -8.52 12.50 2.89
N TYR A 122 -9.32 13.36 2.26
CA TYR A 122 -10.50 12.93 1.50
C TYR A 122 -10.10 12.08 0.29
N GLU A 123 -9.12 12.51 -0.49
CA GLU A 123 -8.62 11.79 -1.66
C GLU A 123 -8.02 10.44 -1.27
N PHE A 124 -7.16 10.42 -0.25
CA PHE A 124 -6.58 9.19 0.30
C PHE A 124 -7.68 8.21 0.74
N LEU A 125 -8.65 8.67 1.53
CA LEU A 125 -9.72 7.81 2.02
C LEU A 125 -10.63 7.31 0.90
N SER A 126 -10.90 8.16 -0.10
CA SER A 126 -11.70 7.82 -1.27
C SER A 126 -11.03 6.74 -2.11
N PHE A 127 -9.71 6.83 -2.30
CA PHE A 127 -8.92 5.78 -2.95
C PHE A 127 -8.97 4.46 -2.15
N VAL A 128 -8.68 4.51 -0.85
CA VAL A 128 -8.63 3.30 -0.01
C VAL A 128 -9.98 2.57 0.04
N ARG A 129 -11.10 3.31 0.11
CA ARG A 129 -12.46 2.75 0.16
C ARG A 129 -12.86 1.97 -1.08
N GLN A 130 -12.30 2.29 -2.24
CA GLN A 130 -12.58 1.55 -3.48
C GLN A 130 -11.94 0.16 -3.47
N LEU A 131 -10.90 -0.01 -2.64
CA LEU A 131 -9.99 -1.14 -2.72
C LEU A 131 -9.87 -1.93 -1.41
N THR A 132 -10.55 -1.51 -0.35
CA THR A 132 -10.58 -2.24 0.93
C THR A 132 -11.97 -2.20 1.57
N PRO A 133 -12.37 -3.26 2.29
CA PRO A 133 -13.57 -3.24 3.10
C PRO A 133 -13.31 -2.48 4.42
N PRO A 134 -14.32 -1.81 5.00
CA PRO A 134 -14.16 -1.08 6.24
C PRO A 134 -13.63 -1.91 7.40
N GLY A 135 -12.42 -1.58 7.88
CA GLY A 135 -11.92 -1.98 9.20
C GLY A 135 -11.14 -3.28 9.19
N LEU A 136 -10.99 -3.90 8.03
CA LEU A 136 -10.39 -5.23 7.92
C LEU A 136 -8.94 -5.17 7.45
N CYS A 137 -8.55 -4.13 6.72
CA CYS A 137 -7.21 -4.03 6.17
C CYS A 137 -6.21 -3.38 7.14
N PRO A 138 -5.02 -3.96 7.33
CA PRO A 138 -3.94 -3.34 8.07
C PRO A 138 -3.36 -2.12 7.34
N LEU A 139 -3.03 -1.07 8.10
CA LEU A 139 -2.25 0.07 7.61
C LEU A 139 -0.74 -0.15 7.83
N ALA A 140 0.01 -0.25 6.74
CA ALA A 140 1.46 -0.32 6.68
C ALA A 140 2.04 1.08 6.60
N ASP A 141 2.87 1.44 7.57
CA ASP A 141 3.72 2.61 7.44
C ASP A 141 5.03 2.23 6.72
N ALA A 142 5.29 2.82 5.56
CA ALA A 142 6.46 2.58 4.73
C ALA A 142 7.65 3.51 5.01
N GLY A 143 7.43 4.64 5.68
CA GLY A 143 8.34 5.79 5.65
C GLY A 143 9.63 5.65 6.43
N ILE A 144 10.67 6.35 5.94
CA ILE A 144 12.03 6.38 6.53
C ILE A 144 12.31 7.73 7.21
N GLN A 145 11.45 8.17 8.13
CA GLN A 145 11.94 9.16 9.09
C GLN A 145 12.76 8.44 10.16
N LYS A 146 14.09 8.48 9.99
CA LYS A 146 15.05 8.05 11.01
C LYS A 146 14.70 8.78 12.31
N ASN A 147 14.55 8.00 13.39
CA ASN A 147 14.31 8.44 14.78
C ASN A 147 12.85 8.72 15.19
N MET A 148 11.84 8.57 14.32
CA MET A 148 10.45 8.58 14.79
C MET A 148 9.98 7.17 15.15
N ASN A 149 9.58 6.96 16.40
CA ASN A 149 9.06 5.67 16.81
C ASN A 149 7.60 5.49 16.34
N LEU A 150 7.15 4.23 16.25
CA LEU A 150 5.82 3.87 15.75
C LEU A 150 4.70 4.56 16.54
N HIS A 151 4.90 4.85 17.83
CA HIS A 151 3.92 5.53 18.66
C HIS A 151 3.75 6.99 18.23
N GLN A 152 4.84 7.70 17.94
CA GLN A 152 4.81 9.08 17.45
C GLN A 152 4.14 9.15 16.07
N ARG A 153 4.49 8.24 15.16
CA ARG A 153 3.86 8.15 13.84
C ARG A 153 2.38 7.80 13.93
N ARG A 154 2.00 6.90 14.85
CA ARG A 154 0.60 6.60 15.15
C ARG A 154 -0.11 7.81 15.73
N LEU A 155 0.51 8.56 16.64
CA LEU A 155 -0.05 9.80 17.21
C LEU A 155 -0.19 10.90 16.17
N LEU A 156 0.65 10.95 15.14
CA LEU A 156 0.54 11.87 14.02
C LEU A 156 -0.54 11.44 13.02
N LEU A 157 -0.49 10.18 12.58
CA LEU A 157 -1.53 9.57 11.76
C LEU A 157 -2.88 9.49 12.46
N THR A 158 -2.93 9.55 13.79
CA THR A 158 -4.19 9.68 14.50
C THR A 158 -4.49 11.12 14.79
N GLY A 159 -3.55 11.96 15.23
CA GLY A 159 -3.73 13.35 15.62
C GLY A 159 -4.08 14.29 14.47
N HIS A 160 -3.36 14.21 13.34
CA HIS A 160 -3.67 14.98 12.14
C HIS A 160 -4.86 14.38 11.38
N LEU A 161 -4.85 13.06 11.16
CA LEU A 161 -5.88 12.32 10.40
C LEU A 161 -7.20 12.09 11.17
N MET A 162 -7.37 12.76 12.32
CA MET A 162 -8.34 12.42 13.38
C MET A 162 -9.79 12.42 12.90
N THR A 163 -10.15 13.30 11.97
CA THR A 163 -11.56 13.49 11.62
C THR A 163 -12.05 12.43 10.65
N LEU A 164 -11.30 12.17 9.57
CA LEU A 164 -11.75 11.26 8.51
C LEU A 164 -11.38 9.80 8.78
N VAL A 165 -10.20 9.52 9.33
CA VAL A 165 -9.74 8.14 9.50
C VAL A 165 -10.35 7.45 10.71
N LYS A 166 -10.57 8.15 11.84
CA LYS A 166 -11.33 7.55 12.97
C LYS A 166 -12.81 7.37 12.63
N ALA A 167 -13.42 8.30 11.88
CA ALA A 167 -14.82 8.18 11.45
C ALA A 167 -15.03 7.03 10.46
N SER A 168 -14.02 6.73 9.65
CA SER A 168 -14.16 5.74 8.58
C SER A 168 -14.33 4.30 9.08
N LYS A 169 -13.98 3.98 10.35
CA LYS A 169 -13.85 2.59 10.84
C LYS A 169 -13.01 1.70 9.89
N ASN A 170 -12.23 2.28 8.98
CA ASN A 170 -11.71 1.57 7.81
C ASN A 170 -10.37 0.85 8.06
N PHE A 171 -9.69 1.12 9.17
CA PHE A 171 -8.33 0.65 9.38
C PHE A 171 -8.17 -0.11 10.70
N SER A 172 -7.56 -1.29 10.60
CA SER A 172 -6.87 -1.89 11.75
C SER A 172 -5.43 -1.40 11.73
N PHE A 173 -4.96 -0.75 12.79
CA PHE A 173 -3.53 -0.44 12.95
C PHE A 173 -2.82 -1.73 13.37
N THR A 174 -2.59 -2.63 12.43
CA THR A 174 -1.79 -3.83 12.66
C THR A 174 -0.39 -3.55 12.13
N GLU A 175 0.60 -3.65 13.02
CA GLU A 175 2.00 -3.46 12.65
C GLU A 175 2.39 -4.48 11.59
N ILE A 176 2.80 -4.00 10.42
CA ILE A 176 3.35 -4.87 9.39
C ILE A 176 4.79 -5.15 9.75
N THR A 177 5.10 -6.45 9.85
CA THR A 177 6.39 -6.92 10.34
C THR A 177 7.53 -6.28 9.57
N SER A 178 8.62 -5.97 10.28
CA SER A 178 9.86 -5.46 9.70
C SER A 178 10.35 -6.31 8.52
N SER A 179 10.07 -7.62 8.54
CA SER A 179 10.32 -8.56 7.44
C SER A 179 9.55 -8.21 6.16
N ARG A 180 8.24 -7.91 6.23
CA ARG A 180 7.43 -7.53 5.07
C ARG A 180 7.87 -6.19 4.49
N LYS A 181 8.19 -5.20 5.33
CA LYS A 181 8.76 -3.91 4.87
C LYS A 181 10.08 -4.12 4.13
N LYS A 182 10.97 -4.95 4.68
CA LYS A 182 12.26 -5.31 4.05
C LYS A 182 12.05 -6.01 2.70
N GLN A 183 11.02 -6.84 2.57
CA GLN A 183 10.69 -7.51 1.31
C GLN A 183 10.23 -6.53 0.23
N MET A 184 9.35 -5.57 0.55
CA MET A 184 8.94 -4.52 -0.38
C MET A 184 10.12 -3.66 -0.86
N ARG A 185 11.02 -3.27 0.05
CA ARG A 185 12.27 -2.54 -0.28
C ARG A 185 13.17 -3.35 -1.21
N ARG A 186 13.34 -4.65 -0.95
CA ARG A 186 14.12 -5.54 -1.84
C ARG A 186 13.50 -5.70 -3.22
N ARG A 187 12.19 -5.50 -3.35
CA ARG A 187 11.46 -5.48 -4.62
C ARG A 187 11.49 -4.11 -5.32
N GLY A 188 12.12 -3.09 -4.72
CA GLY A 188 12.18 -1.73 -5.27
C GLY A 188 10.81 -1.05 -5.33
N LYS A 189 9.90 -1.41 -4.42
CA LYS A 189 8.53 -0.88 -4.37
C LYS A 189 8.29 0.14 -3.24
N LEU A 190 9.30 0.33 -2.39
CA LEU A 190 9.42 1.29 -1.27
C LEU A 190 10.87 1.74 -1.15
#